data_AF-A0A7X8ZTP4-F1
#
_entry.id   AF-A0A7X8ZTP4-F1
#
_cell.length_a   1.000
_cell.length_b   1.000
_cell.length_c   1.000
_cell.angle_alpha   90.00
_cell.angle_beta   90.00
_cell.angle_gamma   90.00
#
_symmetry.space_group_name_H-M   'P 1'
#
loop_
_entity.id
_entity.type
_entity.pdbx_description
1 polymer ?
#
loop_
_entity_poly.entity_id
_entity_poly.type
_entity_poly.pdbx_seq_one_letter_code
_entity_poly.pdbx_strand_id
1 'polypeptide(L)'
;MKRKIKIYKNLRFKNSKKIFLFAGGISVLLIAILLINNPFPVFSVSINGRDMGHVKNKDIIYDIVDSVEKDLSLKYGTEVTIKEGVITFEEASSKEMKPLDESSVIGALSESRNSFLKAWGIMVNGRRIVALNSREKAQGLLEEVKAKYLREGGQYLEIGFKEEV
;
A
#
# COMPACT_ATOMS: atom_id res chain seq x y z
N MET A 1 -29.90 54.89 39.29
CA MET A 1 -28.70 55.38 38.58
C MET A 1 -28.46 54.50 37.35
N LYS A 2 -28.74 54.96 36.12
CA LYS A 2 -28.67 54.14 34.90
C LYS A 2 -27.23 54.12 34.34
N ARG A 3 -26.58 52.95 34.28
CA ARG A 3 -25.26 52.76 33.65
C ARG A 3 -25.42 52.82 32.12
N LYS A 4 -24.86 53.85 31.48
CA LYS A 4 -24.78 53.92 30.01
C LYS A 4 -23.59 53.08 29.53
N ILE A 5 -23.87 51.98 28.83
CA ILE A 5 -22.85 51.23 28.08
C ILE A 5 -22.57 52.03 26.79
N LYS A 6 -21.37 52.59 26.67
CA LYS A 6 -20.89 53.20 25.41
C LYS A 6 -20.51 52.07 24.45
N ILE A 7 -21.35 51.84 23.44
CA ILE A 7 -21.04 50.94 22.32
C ILE A 7 -20.05 51.69 21.41
N TYR A 8 -18.81 51.19 21.31
CA TYR A 8 -17.81 51.72 20.37
C TYR A 8 -18.15 51.29 18.94
N LYS A 9 -19.13 51.97 18.33
CA LYS A 9 -19.42 51.84 16.91
C LYS A 9 -18.70 52.96 16.16
N ASN A 10 -17.45 52.71 15.75
CA ASN A 10 -16.77 53.29 14.57
C ASN A 10 -15.23 53.12 14.68
N LEU A 11 -14.73 51.97 14.24
CA LEU A 11 -13.34 51.85 13.77
C LEU A 11 -13.31 52.23 12.29
N ARG A 12 -13.31 53.53 11.98
CA ARG A 12 -12.92 54.00 10.64
C ARG A 12 -11.41 53.83 10.51
N PHE A 13 -10.98 52.70 9.96
CA PHE A 13 -9.58 52.44 9.64
C PHE A 13 -9.12 53.34 8.49
N LYS A 14 -8.69 54.56 8.83
CA LYS A 14 -8.22 55.61 7.91
C LYS A 14 -6.96 55.22 7.12
N ASN A 15 -6.27 54.14 7.50
CA ASN A 15 -5.07 53.59 6.85
C ASN A 15 -5.20 52.08 6.56
N SER A 16 -6.34 51.62 6.03
CA SER A 16 -6.63 50.20 5.76
C SER A 16 -5.49 49.44 5.05
N LYS A 17 -4.75 50.09 4.14
CA LYS A 17 -3.57 49.49 3.45
C LYS A 17 -2.43 49.14 4.41
N LYS A 18 -2.15 49.96 5.43
CA LYS A 18 -1.09 49.69 6.42
C LYS A 18 -1.49 48.56 7.37
N ILE A 19 -2.78 48.46 7.69
CA ILE A 19 -3.30 47.39 8.55
C ILE A 19 -3.34 46.06 7.79
N PHE A 20 -3.67 46.08 6.50
CA PHE A 20 -3.53 44.91 5.62
C PHE A 20 -2.07 44.46 5.49
N LEU A 21 -1.12 45.38 5.34
CA LEU A 21 0.32 45.06 5.32
C LEU A 21 0.80 44.45 6.65
N PHE A 22 0.39 45.02 7.78
CA PHE A 22 0.72 44.47 9.10
C PHE A 22 0.07 43.10 9.35
N ALA A 23 -1.20 42.93 8.99
CA ALA A 23 -1.90 41.65 9.12
C ALA A 23 -1.31 40.56 8.20
N GLY A 24 -0.92 40.93 6.97
CA GLY A 24 -0.21 40.04 6.05
C GLY A 24 1.16 39.61 6.58
N GLY A 25 1.92 40.55 7.15
CA GLY A 25 3.21 40.25 7.77
C GLY A 25 3.10 39.27 8.95
N ILE A 26 2.11 39.46 9.82
CA ILE A 26 1.83 38.54 10.94
C ILE A 26 1.41 37.15 10.44
N SER A 27 0.58 37.07 9.39
CA SER A 27 0.16 35.81 8.79
C SER A 27 1.34 35.01 8.23
N VAL A 28 2.25 35.66 7.49
CA VAL A 28 3.44 35.02 6.93
C VAL A 28 4.39 34.51 8.04
N LEU A 29 4.55 35.29 9.12
CA LEU A 29 5.32 34.88 10.29
C LEU A 29 4.71 33.66 11.00
N LEU A 30 3.39 33.62 11.14
CA LEU A 30 2.70 32.47 11.74
C LEU A 30 2.84 31.21 10.87
N ILE A 31 2.74 31.34 9.54
CA ILE A 31 2.97 30.23 8.60
C ILE A 31 4.41 29.72 8.69
N ALA A 32 5.40 30.63 8.72
CA ALA A 32 6.80 30.27 8.88
C ALA A 32 7.08 29.54 10.20
N ILE A 33 6.50 30.01 11.32
CA ILE A 33 6.60 29.35 12.63
C ILE A 33 5.94 27.96 12.61
N LEU A 34 4.80 27.81 11.94
CA LEU A 34 4.12 26.52 11.76
C LEU A 34 4.97 25.53 10.96
N LEU A 35 5.65 25.99 9.89
CA LEU A 35 6.55 25.16 9.08
C LEU A 35 7.83 24.76 9.83
N ILE A 36 8.35 25.63 10.70
CA ILE A 36 9.53 25.33 11.52
C ILE A 36 9.18 24.34 12.65
N ASN A 37 7.99 24.46 13.22
CA ASN A 37 7.56 23.64 14.36
C ASN A 37 6.94 22.30 13.96
N ASN A 38 6.65 22.09 12.68
CA ASN A 38 6.13 20.83 12.17
C ASN A 38 7.21 20.14 11.31
N PRO A 39 8.20 19.47 11.92
CA PRO A 39 9.14 18.68 11.14
C PRO A 39 8.34 17.69 10.30
N PHE A 40 8.66 17.58 9.00
CA PHE A 40 8.01 16.62 8.11
C PHE A 40 7.87 15.26 8.83
N PRO A 41 6.67 14.66 8.81
CA PRO A 41 6.45 13.41 9.53
C PRO A 41 7.45 12.37 9.03
N VAL A 42 8.20 11.80 9.96
CA VAL A 42 9.07 10.65 9.71
C VAL A 42 8.28 9.42 10.08
N PHE A 43 8.35 8.38 9.26
CA PHE A 43 7.66 7.12 9.49
C PHE A 43 8.68 6.02 9.73
N SER A 44 8.57 5.31 10.84
CA SER A 44 9.22 4.01 11.00
C SER A 44 8.51 3.00 10.11
N VAL A 45 9.30 2.18 9.43
CA VAL A 45 8.83 1.12 8.53
C VAL A 45 9.16 -0.22 9.17
N SER A 46 8.16 -1.06 9.33
CA SER A 46 8.35 -2.43 9.78
C SER A 46 7.76 -3.43 8.79
N ILE A 47 8.46 -4.55 8.60
CA ILE A 47 8.03 -5.64 7.72
C ILE A 47 7.96 -6.92 8.54
N ASN A 48 6.74 -7.46 8.73
CA ASN A 48 6.44 -8.50 9.71
C ASN A 48 6.96 -8.18 11.11
N GLY A 49 6.79 -6.94 11.55
CA GLY A 49 7.26 -6.49 12.87
C GLY A 49 8.78 -6.37 13.02
N ARG A 50 9.57 -6.55 11.95
CA ARG A 50 11.00 -6.23 11.95
C ARG A 50 11.20 -4.79 11.52
N ASP A 51 11.90 -4.00 12.34
CA ASP A 51 12.25 -2.60 12.04
C ASP A 51 13.23 -2.50 10.87
N MET A 52 12.82 -1.80 9.82
CA MET A 52 13.59 -1.55 8.60
C MET A 52 14.26 -0.17 8.60
N GLY A 53 13.98 0.68 9.59
CA GLY A 53 14.41 2.07 9.63
C GLY A 53 13.29 3.04 9.25
N HIS A 54 13.65 4.23 8.75
CA HIS A 54 12.71 5.33 8.60
C HIS A 54 12.67 5.93 7.21
N VAL A 55 11.49 6.42 6.82
CA VAL A 55 11.26 7.17 5.58
C VAL A 55 10.50 8.46 5.87
N LYS A 56 10.75 9.50 5.05
CA LYS A 56 9.96 10.73 5.07
C LYS A 56 8.76 10.67 4.12
N ASN A 57 8.85 9.82 3.09
CA ASN A 57 7.79 9.57 2.15
C ASN A 57 7.53 8.05 2.10
N LYS A 58 6.27 7.66 2.32
CA LYS A 58 5.84 6.26 2.24
C LYS A 58 5.90 5.73 0.80
N ASP A 59 5.83 6.59 -0.21
CA ASP A 59 5.91 6.21 -1.63
C ASP A 59 7.19 5.44 -1.96
N ILE A 60 8.30 5.73 -1.27
CA ILE A 60 9.56 4.98 -1.42
C ILE A 60 9.36 3.48 -1.15
N ILE A 61 8.54 3.13 -0.15
CA ILE A 61 8.27 1.73 0.18
C ILE A 61 7.32 1.11 -0.85
N TYR A 62 6.33 1.87 -1.34
CA TYR A 62 5.44 1.38 -2.39
C TYR A 62 6.18 1.14 -3.71
N ASP A 63 7.12 2.00 -4.09
CA ASP A 63 7.96 1.80 -5.28
C ASP A 63 8.81 0.52 -5.16
N ILE A 64 9.34 0.23 -3.95
CA ILE A 64 10.07 -1.01 -3.68
C ILE A 64 9.14 -2.23 -3.76
N VAL A 65 7.92 -2.13 -3.22
CA VAL A 65 6.91 -3.19 -3.32
C VAL A 65 6.62 -3.50 -4.79
N ASP A 66 6.31 -2.49 -5.60
CA ASP A 66 6.02 -2.65 -7.02
C ASP A 66 7.18 -3.32 -7.77
N SER A 67 8.42 -2.92 -7.45
CA SER A 67 9.62 -3.55 -8.02
C SER A 67 9.74 -5.02 -7.63
N VAL A 68 9.56 -5.35 -6.34
CA VAL A 68 9.65 -6.73 -5.84
C VAL A 68 8.53 -7.60 -6.41
N GLU A 69 7.29 -7.11 -6.45
CA GLU A 69 6.16 -7.81 -7.06
C GLU A 69 6.40 -8.11 -8.53
N LYS A 70 6.92 -7.13 -9.28
CA LYS A 70 7.29 -7.31 -10.68
C LYS A 70 8.38 -8.36 -10.86
N ASP A 71 9.45 -8.29 -10.09
CA ASP A 71 10.57 -9.24 -10.17
C ASP A 71 10.14 -10.67 -9.81
N LEU A 72 9.34 -10.81 -8.74
CA LEU A 72 8.77 -12.10 -8.36
C LEU A 72 7.79 -12.61 -9.42
N SER A 73 6.97 -11.74 -10.00
CA SER A 73 6.02 -12.12 -11.05
C SER A 73 6.72 -12.67 -12.29
N LEU A 74 7.81 -12.01 -12.71
CA LEU A 74 8.67 -12.51 -13.79
C LEU A 74 9.31 -13.85 -13.43
N LYS A 75 9.82 -13.99 -12.20
CA LYS A 75 10.45 -15.22 -11.71
C LYS A 75 9.49 -16.42 -11.68
N TYR A 76 8.26 -16.21 -11.22
CA TYR A 76 7.27 -17.28 -11.07
C TYR A 76 6.38 -17.48 -12.30
N GLY A 77 6.44 -16.57 -13.27
CA GLY A 77 5.63 -16.61 -14.48
C GLY A 77 4.13 -16.47 -14.21
N THR A 78 3.78 -15.80 -13.11
CA THR A 78 2.41 -15.50 -12.69
C THR A 78 2.42 -14.26 -11.79
N GLU A 79 1.30 -13.57 -11.69
CA GLU A 79 1.14 -12.39 -10.84
C GLU A 79 1.42 -12.73 -9.36
N VAL A 80 2.29 -11.95 -8.74
CA VAL A 80 2.64 -12.03 -7.32
C VAL A 80 2.30 -10.71 -6.66
N THR A 81 1.61 -10.77 -5.52
CA THR A 81 1.23 -9.61 -4.73
C THR A 81 1.71 -9.78 -3.30
N ILE A 82 2.28 -8.74 -2.69
CA ILE A 82 2.63 -8.72 -1.27
C ILE A 82 1.35 -8.69 -0.44
N LYS A 83 1.32 -9.49 0.63
CA LYS A 83 0.15 -9.60 1.51
C LYS A 83 -0.11 -8.28 2.23
N GLU A 84 -1.38 -7.91 2.30
CA GLU A 84 -1.80 -6.80 3.15
C GLU A 84 -1.39 -7.02 4.61
N GLY A 85 -1.00 -5.93 5.29
CA GLY A 85 -0.57 -5.96 6.69
C GLY A 85 0.85 -6.47 6.94
N VAL A 86 1.58 -6.93 5.91
CA VAL A 86 3.02 -7.25 6.04
C VAL A 86 3.84 -5.99 6.36
N ILE A 87 3.46 -4.85 5.79
CA ILE A 87 4.15 -3.57 5.95
C ILE A 87 3.33 -2.70 6.92
N THR A 88 4.00 -2.16 7.93
CA THR A 88 3.40 -1.23 8.89
C THR A 88 4.20 0.06 8.95
N PHE A 89 3.49 1.18 9.08
CA PHE A 89 4.07 2.51 9.22
C PHE A 89 3.63 3.12 10.54
N GLU A 90 4.59 3.59 11.33
CA GLU A 90 4.33 4.30 12.58
C GLU A 90 4.99 5.68 12.53
N GLU A 91 4.34 6.70 13.08
CA GLU A 91 4.95 8.03 13.20
C GLU A 91 6.14 7.96 14.16
N ALA A 92 7.27 8.49 13.74
CA ALA A 92 8.51 8.50 14.49
C ALA A 92 9.04 9.92 14.66
N SER A 93 9.79 10.13 15.74
CA SER A 93 10.50 11.38 15.97
C SER A 93 11.62 11.55 14.96
N SER A 94 11.69 12.70 14.31
CA SER A 94 12.79 13.03 13.39
C SER A 94 14.17 13.06 14.07
N LYS A 95 14.22 13.15 15.40
CA LYS A 95 15.47 13.09 16.19
C LYS A 95 16.07 11.68 16.27
N GLU A 96 15.27 10.64 16.03
CA GLU A 96 15.66 9.23 16.15
C GLU A 96 15.72 8.54 14.78
N MET A 97 15.89 9.33 13.71
CA MET A 97 15.87 8.83 12.35
C MET A 97 17.04 7.87 12.07
N LYS A 98 16.73 6.58 12.08
CA LYS A 98 17.56 5.50 11.53
C LYS A 98 17.35 5.42 10.00
N PRO A 99 18.42 5.43 9.18
CA PRO A 99 18.30 5.23 7.74
C PRO A 99 17.54 3.96 7.38
N LEU A 100 16.78 3.98 6.29
CA LEU A 100 16.15 2.79 5.73
C LEU A 100 17.23 1.83 5.22
N ASP A 101 17.14 0.56 5.61
CA ASP A 101 17.94 -0.51 5.02
C ASP A 101 17.18 -1.12 3.83
N GLU A 102 17.36 -0.53 2.65
CA GLU A 102 16.69 -0.94 1.41
C GLU A 102 16.94 -2.41 1.06
N SER A 103 18.16 -2.92 1.32
CA SER A 103 18.50 -4.32 1.04
C SER A 103 17.73 -5.27 1.94
N SER A 104 17.61 -4.94 3.23
CA SER A 104 16.80 -5.70 4.18
C SER A 104 15.30 -5.62 3.84
N VAL A 105 14.81 -4.47 3.36
CA VAL A 105 13.43 -4.31 2.89
C VAL A 105 13.14 -5.26 1.71
N ILE A 106 13.96 -5.21 0.66
CA ILE A 106 13.81 -6.07 -0.53
C ILE A 106 13.88 -7.54 -0.13
N GLY A 107 14.85 -7.90 0.70
CA GLY A 107 15.03 -9.26 1.19
C GLY A 107 13.81 -9.76 1.99
N ALA A 108 13.26 -8.91 2.87
CA ALA A 108 12.07 -9.23 3.64
C ALA A 108 10.83 -9.40 2.76
N LEU A 109 10.59 -8.49 1.81
CA LEU A 109 9.44 -8.58 0.89
C LEU A 109 9.53 -9.80 -0.04
N SER A 110 10.74 -10.21 -0.40
CA SER A 110 10.99 -11.38 -1.26
C SER A 110 10.73 -12.73 -0.57
N GLU A 111 10.51 -12.77 0.74
CA GLU A 111 10.18 -14.00 1.45
C GLU A 111 8.79 -14.52 1.02
N SER A 112 8.69 -15.78 0.61
CA SER A 112 7.44 -16.37 0.08
C SER A 112 6.25 -16.33 1.05
N ARG A 113 6.49 -16.28 2.37
CA ARG A 113 5.42 -16.18 3.36
C ARG A 113 4.71 -14.81 3.32
N ASN A 114 5.31 -13.81 2.66
CA ASN A 114 4.84 -12.44 2.59
C ASN A 114 4.09 -12.12 1.31
N SER A 115 3.93 -13.09 0.41
CA SER A 115 3.27 -12.88 -0.87
C SER A 115 2.18 -13.91 -1.15
N PHE A 116 1.28 -13.53 -2.04
CA PHE A 116 0.33 -14.41 -2.70
C PHE A 116 0.74 -14.55 -4.17
N LEU A 117 0.57 -15.76 -4.71
CA LEU A 117 0.73 -16.02 -6.14
C LEU A 117 -0.64 -16.32 -6.73
N LYS A 118 -0.96 -15.65 -7.83
CA LYS A 118 -2.11 -16.01 -8.65
C LYS A 118 -1.88 -17.37 -9.30
N ALA A 119 -2.87 -18.24 -9.24
CA ALA A 119 -2.77 -19.60 -9.78
C ALA A 119 -4.11 -20.10 -10.29
N TRP A 120 -4.04 -21.07 -11.20
CA TRP A 120 -5.18 -21.81 -11.76
C TRP A 120 -5.34 -23.13 -11.02
N GLY A 121 -6.47 -23.29 -10.34
CA GLY A 121 -6.78 -24.49 -9.57
C GLY A 121 -7.55 -25.53 -10.40
N ILE A 122 -7.15 -26.80 -10.31
CA ILE A 122 -7.99 -27.93 -10.76
C ILE A 122 -8.77 -28.45 -9.56
N MET A 123 -10.10 -28.49 -9.71
CA MET A 123 -11.04 -28.89 -8.66
C MET A 123 -11.64 -30.26 -9.00
N VAL A 124 -11.69 -31.15 -8.01
CA VAL A 124 -12.42 -32.43 -8.09
C VAL A 124 -13.37 -32.52 -6.91
N ASN A 125 -14.66 -32.76 -7.16
CA ASN A 125 -15.69 -32.81 -6.12
C ASN A 125 -15.69 -31.57 -5.20
N GLY A 126 -15.52 -30.39 -5.78
CA GLY A 126 -15.47 -29.12 -5.04
C GLY A 126 -14.19 -28.88 -4.22
N ARG A 127 -13.19 -29.77 -4.29
CA ARG A 127 -11.90 -29.61 -3.59
C ARG A 127 -10.78 -29.33 -4.57
N ARG A 128 -9.92 -28.35 -4.26
CA ARG A 128 -8.71 -28.06 -5.02
C ARG A 128 -7.70 -29.18 -4.82
N ILE A 129 -7.30 -29.82 -5.91
CA ILE A 129 -6.31 -30.92 -5.86
C ILE A 129 -4.95 -30.50 -6.43
N VAL A 130 -4.93 -29.51 -7.33
CA VAL A 130 -3.73 -29.00 -8.00
C VAL A 130 -3.86 -27.49 -8.20
N ALA A 131 -2.74 -26.76 -8.12
CA ALA A 131 -2.65 -25.36 -8.51
C ALA A 131 -1.46 -25.20 -9.48
N LEU A 132 -1.70 -24.49 -10.58
CA LEU A 132 -0.72 -24.28 -11.66
C LEU A 132 -0.56 -22.80 -11.95
N ASN A 133 0.63 -22.38 -12.37
CA ASN A 133 0.93 -20.97 -12.58
C ASN A 133 0.36 -20.38 -13.88
N SER A 134 -0.26 -21.19 -14.75
CA SER A 134 -0.91 -20.70 -15.98
C SER A 134 -2.13 -21.54 -16.36
N ARG A 135 -3.03 -20.93 -17.13
CA ARG A 135 -4.26 -21.59 -17.62
C ARG A 135 -3.91 -22.72 -18.58
N GLU A 136 -2.92 -22.51 -19.44
CA GLU A 136 -2.47 -23.44 -20.46
C GLU A 136 -1.95 -24.73 -19.82
N LYS A 137 -1.18 -24.62 -18.73
CA LYS A 137 -0.72 -25.79 -17.97
C LYS A 137 -1.88 -26.51 -17.28
N ALA A 138 -2.84 -25.78 -16.71
CA ALA A 138 -4.02 -26.37 -16.10
C ALA A 138 -4.89 -27.11 -17.11
N GLN A 139 -5.08 -26.53 -18.29
CA GLN A 139 -5.80 -27.17 -19.41
C GLN A 139 -5.03 -28.38 -19.93
N GLY A 140 -3.71 -28.26 -20.15
CA GLY A 140 -2.88 -29.38 -20.60
C GLY A 140 -2.93 -30.57 -19.65
N LEU A 141 -2.80 -30.34 -18.34
CA LEU A 141 -2.92 -31.39 -17.34
C LEU A 141 -4.34 -32.00 -17.31
N LEU A 142 -5.38 -31.17 -17.45
CA LEU A 142 -6.74 -31.66 -17.51
C LEU A 142 -6.97 -32.57 -18.73
N GLU A 143 -6.44 -32.20 -19.90
CA GLU A 143 -6.52 -33.03 -21.12
C GLU A 143 -5.71 -34.33 -20.99
N GLU A 144 -4.53 -34.30 -20.36
CA GLU A 144 -3.75 -35.50 -20.10
C GLU A 144 -4.49 -36.48 -19.18
N VAL A 145 -5.10 -35.98 -18.10
CA VAL A 145 -5.92 -36.78 -17.21
C VAL A 145 -7.12 -37.36 -17.97
N LYS A 146 -7.82 -36.55 -18.78
CA LYS A 146 -8.93 -37.02 -19.61
C LYS A 146 -8.51 -38.16 -20.53
N ALA A 147 -7.41 -38.00 -21.29
CA ALA A 147 -6.91 -39.01 -22.21
C ALA A 147 -6.60 -40.36 -21.53
N LYS A 148 -6.18 -40.32 -20.25
CA LYS A 148 -5.87 -41.53 -19.47
C LYS A 148 -7.11 -42.29 -19.00
N TYR A 149 -8.22 -41.61 -18.77
CA TYR A 149 -9.43 -42.20 -18.17
C TYR A 149 -10.61 -42.34 -19.12
N LEU A 150 -10.60 -41.65 -20.27
CA LEU A 150 -11.58 -41.87 -21.33
C LEU A 150 -11.20 -43.12 -22.12
N ARG A 151 -12.00 -44.18 -21.96
CA ARG A 151 -12.06 -45.26 -22.94
C ARG A 151 -12.85 -44.80 -24.18
N GLU A 152 -12.59 -45.40 -25.34
CA GLU A 152 -13.44 -45.20 -26.52
C GLU A 152 -14.91 -45.43 -26.15
N GLY A 153 -15.76 -44.42 -26.37
CA GLY A 153 -17.19 -44.43 -26.04
C GLY A 153 -17.58 -43.91 -24.65
N GLY A 154 -16.63 -43.48 -23.81
CA GLY A 154 -16.93 -42.82 -22.53
C GLY A 154 -17.52 -41.42 -22.72
N GLN A 155 -18.55 -41.08 -21.95
CA GLN A 155 -19.17 -39.74 -21.94
C GLN A 155 -18.83 -39.00 -20.65
N TYR A 156 -18.66 -37.69 -20.76
CA TYR A 156 -18.50 -36.81 -19.60
C TYR A 156 -19.84 -36.61 -18.89
N LEU A 157 -19.84 -36.70 -17.56
CA LEU A 157 -21.01 -36.34 -16.75
C LEU A 157 -21.15 -34.81 -16.63
N GLU A 158 -20.06 -34.09 -16.33
CA GLU A 158 -20.05 -32.63 -16.20
C GLU A 158 -18.62 -32.07 -16.30
N ILE A 159 -18.42 -31.02 -17.11
CA ILE A 159 -17.18 -30.23 -17.18
C ILE A 159 -17.57 -28.76 -17.26
N GLY A 160 -17.00 -27.93 -16.38
CA GLY A 160 -17.22 -26.50 -16.39
C GLY A 160 -16.05 -25.74 -15.76
N PHE A 161 -15.94 -24.46 -16.11
CA PHE A 161 -15.08 -23.53 -15.39
C PHE A 161 -15.91 -22.88 -14.28
N LYS A 162 -15.42 -22.94 -13.05
CA LYS A 162 -15.99 -22.19 -11.93
C LYS A 162 -14.96 -21.16 -11.49
N GLU A 163 -15.27 -19.89 -11.70
CA GLU A 163 -14.50 -18.78 -11.15
C GLU A 163 -14.97 -18.56 -9.71
N GLU A 164 -14.04 -18.58 -8.75
CA GLU A 164 -14.29 -17.97 -7.44
C GLU A 164 -13.85 -16.51 -7.56
N VAL A 165 -14.83 -15.60 -7.48
CA VAL A 165 -14.61 -14.15 -7.38
C VAL A 165 -14.22 -13.82 -5.95
#